data_AF-A0A3C0XLA4-F1
#
_entry.id   AF-A0A3C0XLA4-F1
#
_cell.length_a   1.000
_cell.length_b   1.000
_cell.length_c   1.000
_cell.angle_alpha   90.00
_cell.angle_beta   90.00
_cell.angle_gamma   90.00
#
_symmetry.space_group_name_H-M   'P 1'
#
loop_
_entity.id
_entity.type
_entity.pdbx_description
1 polymer ?
#
loop_
_entity_poly.entity_id
_entity_poly.type
_entity_poly.pdbx_seq_one_letter_code
_entity_poly.pdbx_strand_id
1 'polypeptide(L)'
;MKASARTTSDVDLVVLAYVAGQEVPLEDAERNAALRRALFVFAAGGPLHREPTLADPAVAELAGDIDSPERRAALATAIERLDADPEALERLRDPETAWRAYACALLADALVEDEDEA
;
A
#
# COMPACT_ATOMS: atom_id res chain seq x y z
N MET A 1 -10.41 12.05 -20.95
CA MET A 1 -9.59 10.82 -20.98
C MET A 1 -8.24 11.08 -20.32
N LYS A 2 -8.12 10.92 -19.00
CA LYS A 2 -6.84 11.02 -18.25
C LYS A 2 -6.89 10.34 -16.86
N ALA A 3 -7.95 9.58 -16.59
CA ALA A 3 -8.16 8.87 -15.32
C ALA A 3 -7.66 7.42 -15.46
N SER A 4 -8.09 6.69 -16.49
CA SER A 4 -7.75 5.28 -16.71
C SER A 4 -6.24 4.96 -16.69
N ALA A 5 -5.40 5.79 -17.33
CA ALA A 5 -3.95 5.56 -17.35
C ALA A 5 -3.26 5.88 -16.01
N ARG A 6 -3.80 6.83 -15.22
CA ARG A 6 -3.31 7.09 -13.86
C ARG A 6 -3.69 5.93 -12.94
N THR A 7 -4.91 5.42 -13.05
CA THR A 7 -5.36 4.27 -12.26
C THR A 7 -4.56 3.01 -12.57
N THR A 8 -4.36 2.65 -13.84
CA THR A 8 -3.54 1.47 -14.20
C THR A 8 -2.10 1.61 -13.70
N SER A 9 -1.50 2.79 -13.88
CA SER A 9 -0.14 3.02 -13.43
C SER A 9 0.00 3.00 -11.91
N ASP A 10 -0.99 3.49 -11.16
CA ASP A 10 -0.96 3.43 -9.70
C ASP A 10 -1.22 2.00 -9.20
N VAL A 11 -2.04 1.20 -9.91
CA VAL A 11 -2.22 -0.23 -9.64
C VAL A 11 -0.89 -0.98 -9.76
N ASP A 12 -0.10 -0.73 -10.81
CA ASP A 12 1.22 -1.38 -10.96
C ASP A 12 2.15 -1.05 -9.78
N LEU A 13 2.15 0.20 -9.30
CA LEU A 13 2.93 0.58 -8.11
C LEU A 13 2.48 -0.18 -6.87
N VAL A 14 1.16 -0.26 -6.64
CA VAL A 14 0.56 -0.94 -5.49
C VAL A 14 0.91 -2.42 -5.51
N VAL A 15 0.76 -3.09 -6.66
CA VAL A 15 1.08 -4.51 -6.83
C VAL A 15 2.57 -4.77 -6.59
N LEU A 16 3.46 -4.02 -7.24
CA LEU A 16 4.90 -4.20 -7.08
C LEU A 16 5.36 -3.92 -5.64
N ALA A 17 4.82 -2.87 -5.01
CA ALA A 17 5.11 -2.57 -3.61
C ALA A 17 4.58 -3.64 -2.65
N TYR A 18 3.44 -4.28 -2.94
CA TYR A 18 2.93 -5.41 -2.17
C TYR A 18 3.84 -6.63 -2.26
N VAL A 19 4.31 -6.96 -3.47
CA VAL A 19 5.22 -8.08 -3.72
C VAL A 19 6.55 -7.86 -3.01
N ALA A 20 7.17 -6.68 -3.17
CA ALA A 20 8.39 -6.33 -2.44
C ALA A 20 8.16 -6.28 -0.92
N GLY A 21 6.98 -5.81 -0.51
CA GLY A 21 6.56 -5.65 0.87
C GLY A 21 6.43 -6.95 1.66
N GLN A 22 6.41 -8.10 1.00
CA GLN A 22 6.45 -9.41 1.66
C GLN A 22 7.76 -9.64 2.43
N GLU A 23 8.82 -8.89 2.11
CA GLU A 23 10.12 -8.96 2.79
C GLU A 23 10.27 -7.93 3.92
N VAL A 24 9.27 -7.07 4.13
CA VAL A 24 9.28 -6.08 5.21
C VAL A 24 9.01 -6.77 6.54
N PRO A 25 9.88 -6.58 7.57
CA PRO A 25 9.69 -7.19 8.88
C PRO A 25 8.59 -6.46 9.66
N LEU A 26 7.33 -6.82 9.37
CA LEU A 26 6.14 -6.31 10.03
C LEU A 26 5.38 -7.48 10.65
N GLU A 27 5.26 -7.48 11.97
CA GLU A 27 4.55 -8.54 12.69
C GLU A 27 3.05 -8.48 12.41
N ASP A 28 2.40 -9.65 12.30
CA ASP A 28 0.96 -9.74 12.01
C ASP A 28 0.11 -8.96 13.02
N ALA A 29 0.46 -9.01 14.30
CA ALA A 29 -0.28 -8.32 15.36
C ALA A 29 -0.22 -6.79 15.18
N GLU A 30 0.95 -6.27 14.83
CA GLU A 30 1.16 -4.85 14.56
C GLU A 30 0.47 -4.40 13.28
N ARG A 31 0.62 -5.18 12.20
CA ARG A 31 -0.08 -4.96 10.92
C ARG A 31 -1.59 -4.88 11.14
N ASN A 32 -2.16 -5.88 11.81
CA ASN A 32 -3.60 -5.97 12.03
C ASN A 32 -4.11 -4.84 12.94
N ALA A 33 -3.30 -4.38 13.89
CA ALA A 33 -3.67 -3.24 14.73
C ALA A 33 -3.71 -1.94 13.91
N ALA A 34 -2.73 -1.72 13.04
CA ALA A 34 -2.68 -0.56 12.13
C ALA A 34 -3.80 -0.59 11.09
N LEU A 35 -4.05 -1.76 10.47
CA LEU A 35 -5.13 -1.95 9.49
C LEU A 35 -6.50 -1.61 10.06
N ARG A 36 -6.82 -2.08 11.28
CA ARG A 36 -8.11 -1.73 11.92
C ARG A 36 -8.29 -0.22 12.07
N ARG A 37 -7.24 0.51 12.47
CA ARG A 37 -7.29 1.97 12.58
C ARG A 37 -7.48 2.62 11.21
N ALA A 38 -6.76 2.17 10.20
CA ALA A 38 -6.90 2.64 8.82
C ALA A 38 -8.30 2.39 8.25
N LEU A 39 -8.89 1.22 8.51
CA LEU A 39 -10.26 0.87 8.10
C LEU A 39 -11.29 1.81 8.72
N PHE A 40 -11.15 2.20 9.99
CA PHE A 40 -12.02 3.21 10.60
C PHE A 40 -11.92 4.58 9.91
N VAL A 41 -10.70 5.00 9.56
CA VAL A 41 -10.48 6.24 8.80
C VAL A 41 -11.10 6.13 7.40
N PHE A 42 -10.96 4.98 6.75
CA PHE A 42 -11.51 4.71 5.43
C PHE A 42 -13.04 4.76 5.41
N ALA A 43 -13.67 4.08 6.38
CA ALA A 43 -15.12 4.05 6.59
C ALA A 43 -15.70 5.45 6.86
N ALA A 44 -14.97 6.30 7.60
CA ALA A 44 -15.38 7.67 7.86
C ALA A 44 -15.39 8.54 6.59
N GLY A 45 -14.60 8.16 5.57
CA GLY A 45 -14.46 8.87 4.30
C GLY A 45 -15.52 8.55 3.25
N GLY A 46 -16.38 7.54 3.47
CA GLY A 46 -17.43 7.16 2.53
C GLY A 46 -17.67 5.65 2.47
N PRO A 47 -18.21 5.14 1.35
CA PRO A 47 -18.49 3.72 1.21
C PRO A 47 -17.22 2.87 1.26
N LEU A 48 -17.30 1.69 1.91
CA LEU A 48 -16.20 0.72 2.00
C LEU A 48 -15.92 -0.03 0.69
N HIS A 49 -16.92 -0.16 -0.19
CA HIS A 49 -16.83 -0.89 -1.46
C HIS A 49 -16.06 -0.12 -2.55
N ARG A 50 -15.17 0.81 -2.17
CA ARG A 50 -14.35 1.57 -3.11
C ARG A 50 -12.91 1.12 -2.98
N GLU A 51 -12.18 1.15 -4.08
CA GLU A 51 -10.74 0.90 -4.06
C GLU A 51 -10.01 2.05 -3.33
N PRO A 52 -9.05 1.76 -2.44
CA PRO A 52 -8.20 2.78 -1.85
C PRO A 52 -7.23 3.34 -2.90
N THR A 53 -6.88 4.61 -2.74
CA THR A 53 -5.92 5.32 -3.58
C THR A 53 -4.73 5.79 -2.75
N LEU A 54 -3.57 6.00 -3.38
CA LEU A 54 -2.36 6.47 -2.68
C LEU A 54 -2.55 7.78 -1.90
N ALA A 55 -3.53 8.59 -2.28
CA ALA A 55 -3.83 9.88 -1.66
C ALA A 55 -4.90 9.80 -0.56
N ASP A 56 -5.48 8.61 -0.30
CA ASP A 56 -6.49 8.47 0.72
C ASP A 56 -5.91 8.73 2.13
N PRO A 57 -6.65 9.45 3.00
CA PRO A 57 -6.22 9.65 4.39
C PRO A 57 -5.93 8.33 5.12
N ALA A 58 -6.73 7.29 4.88
CA ALA A 58 -6.51 5.97 5.47
C ALA A 58 -5.16 5.34 5.09
N VAL A 59 -4.71 5.55 3.84
CA VAL A 59 -3.40 5.09 3.38
C VAL A 59 -2.27 5.88 4.02
N ALA A 60 -2.44 7.20 4.17
CA ALA A 60 -1.47 8.04 4.85
C ALA A 60 -1.33 7.69 6.35
N GLU A 61 -2.45 7.45 7.04
CA GLU A 61 -2.47 7.03 8.44
C GLU A 61 -1.83 5.64 8.61
N LEU A 62 -2.21 4.67 7.76
CA LEU A 62 -1.59 3.35 7.77
C LEU A 62 -0.09 3.42 7.55
N ALA A 63 0.35 4.17 6.53
CA ALA A 63 1.76 4.37 6.23
C ALA A 63 2.54 4.96 7.41
N GLY A 64 1.95 5.91 8.14
CA GLY A 64 2.56 6.48 9.34
C GLY A 64 2.63 5.48 10.50
N ASP A 65 1.58 4.68 10.69
CA ASP A 65 1.49 3.72 11.79
C ASP A 65 2.50 2.57 11.69
N ILE A 66 2.81 2.10 10.47
CA ILE A 66 3.76 1.01 10.26
C ILE A 66 5.20 1.49 10.01
N ASP A 67 5.43 2.81 9.99
CA ASP A 67 6.70 3.41 9.57
C ASP A 67 7.85 3.10 10.53
N SER A 68 8.97 2.68 9.95
CA SER A 68 10.27 2.69 10.63
C SER A 68 11.41 2.74 9.61
N PRO A 69 12.56 3.34 9.94
CA PRO A 69 13.72 3.38 9.06
C PRO A 69 14.13 1.99 8.53
N GLU A 70 14.07 0.97 9.40
CA GLU A 70 14.43 -0.41 9.08
C GLU A 70 13.49 -1.00 8.03
N ARG A 71 12.18 -0.79 8.17
CA ARG A 71 11.18 -1.30 7.21
C ARG A 71 11.22 -0.58 5.88
N ARG A 72 11.44 0.74 5.89
CA ARG A 72 11.61 1.51 4.65
C ARG A 72 12.84 1.04 3.86
N ALA A 73 13.95 0.79 4.55
CA ALA A 73 15.14 0.24 3.94
C ALA A 73 14.89 -1.17 3.37
N ALA A 74 14.21 -2.03 4.12
CA ALA A 74 13.85 -3.38 3.66
C ALA A 74 13.00 -3.34 2.37
N LEU A 75 11.98 -2.48 2.32
CA LEU A 75 11.15 -2.31 1.14
C LEU A 75 11.97 -1.82 -0.06
N ALA A 76 12.82 -0.80 0.13
CA ALA A 76 13.67 -0.27 -0.94
C ALA A 76 14.61 -1.35 -1.52
N THR A 77 15.27 -2.13 -0.66
CA THR A 77 16.14 -3.25 -1.09
C THR A 77 15.35 -4.38 -1.77
N ALA A 78 14.10 -4.61 -1.40
CA ALA A 78 13.24 -5.57 -2.08
C ALA A 78 12.80 -5.09 -3.47
N ILE A 79 12.45 -3.79 -3.60
CA ILE A 79 12.11 -3.17 -4.89
C ILE A 79 13.28 -3.26 -5.89
N GLU A 80 14.52 -3.03 -5.44
CA GLU A 80 15.72 -3.12 -6.29
C GLU A 80 15.96 -4.52 -6.89
N ARG A 81 15.35 -5.56 -6.31
CA ARG A 81 15.48 -6.95 -6.79
C ARG A 81 14.34 -7.41 -7.68
N LEU A 82 13.30 -6.59 -7.86
CA LEU A 82 12.18 -6.93 -8.73
C LEU A 82 12.63 -6.90 -10.20
N ASP A 83 12.20 -7.91 -10.96
CA ASP A 83 12.26 -7.91 -12.43
C ASP A 83 10.88 -7.52 -12.96
N ALA A 84 10.69 -6.21 -13.17
CA ALA A 84 9.41 -5.60 -13.53
C ALA A 84 9.61 -4.44 -14.52
N ASP A 85 8.51 -3.79 -14.90
CA ASP A 85 8.55 -2.64 -15.80
C ASP A 85 9.48 -1.51 -15.26
N PRO A 86 10.51 -1.09 -16.01
CA PRO A 86 11.44 -0.06 -15.58
C PRO A 86 10.79 1.28 -15.24
N GLU A 87 9.67 1.65 -15.89
CA GLU A 87 8.98 2.92 -15.60
C GLU A 87 8.29 2.87 -14.23
N ALA A 88 7.63 1.76 -13.91
CA ALA A 88 7.05 1.53 -12.59
C ALA A 88 8.14 1.47 -11.49
N LEU A 89 9.26 0.78 -11.75
CA LEU A 89 10.39 0.72 -10.82
C LEU A 89 11.03 2.09 -10.58
N GLU A 90 11.16 2.92 -11.61
CA GLU A 90 11.68 4.29 -11.46
C GLU A 90 10.79 5.12 -10.52
N ARG A 91 9.46 5.00 -10.62
CA ARG A 91 8.53 5.67 -9.71
C ARG A 91 8.63 5.16 -8.27
N LEU A 92 8.87 3.86 -8.09
CA LEU A 92 9.10 3.26 -6.77
C LEU A 92 10.46 3.59 -6.15
N ARG A 93 11.37 4.29 -6.87
CA ARG A 93 12.59 4.82 -6.26
C ARG A 93 12.33 5.97 -5.30
N ASP A 94 11.20 6.66 -5.42
CA ASP A 94 10.77 7.63 -4.41
C ASP A 94 10.33 6.89 -3.13
N PRO A 95 11.05 7.00 -2.00
CA PRO A 95 10.77 6.20 -0.81
C PRO A 95 9.41 6.49 -0.19
N GLU A 96 8.86 7.67 -0.44
CA GLU A 96 7.52 8.04 0.05
C GLU A 96 6.42 7.40 -0.81
N THR A 97 6.56 7.45 -2.13
CA THR A 97 5.66 6.77 -3.07
C THR A 97 5.65 5.26 -2.84
N ALA A 98 6.83 4.64 -2.71
CA ALA A 98 6.93 3.20 -2.46
C ALA A 98 6.23 2.77 -1.16
N TRP A 99 6.44 3.54 -0.09
CA TRP A 99 5.84 3.24 1.21
C TRP A 99 4.32 3.43 1.20
N ARG A 100 3.81 4.49 0.56
CA ARG A 100 2.37 4.68 0.38
C ARG A 100 1.75 3.61 -0.50
N ALA A 101 2.45 3.16 -1.55
CA ALA A 101 1.97 2.08 -2.40
C ALA A 101 1.87 0.76 -1.62
N TYR A 102 2.85 0.47 -0.76
CA TYR A 102 2.80 -0.69 0.13
C TYR A 102 1.64 -0.60 1.12
N ALA A 103 1.46 0.52 1.81
CA ALA A 103 0.33 0.73 2.72
C ALA A 103 -1.04 0.62 1.99
N CYS A 104 -1.15 1.20 0.79
CA CYS A 104 -2.34 1.10 -0.03
C CYS A 104 -2.67 -0.36 -0.38
N ALA A 105 -1.66 -1.17 -0.70
CA ALA A 105 -1.85 -2.58 -0.97
C ALA A 105 -2.34 -3.36 0.25
N LEU A 106 -1.75 -3.12 1.43
CA LEU A 106 -2.19 -3.76 2.67
C LEU A 106 -3.64 -3.40 3.01
N LEU A 107 -4.05 -2.15 2.79
CA LEU A 107 -5.43 -1.73 3.01
C LEU A 107 -6.39 -2.36 1.98
N ALA A 108 -5.99 -2.44 0.72
CA ALA A 108 -6.77 -3.10 -0.32
C ALA A 108 -6.99 -4.59 -0.03
N ASP A 109 -5.93 -5.28 0.41
CA ASP A 109 -5.95 -6.69 0.81
C ASP A 109 -6.95 -6.92 1.96
N ALA A 110 -6.90 -6.09 3.01
CA ALA A 110 -7.82 -6.17 4.15
C ALA A 110 -9.30 -5.90 3.77
N LEU A 111 -9.55 -5.00 2.82
CA LEU A 111 -10.91 -4.71 2.34
C LEU A 111 -11.51 -5.89 1.57
N VAL A 112 -10.69 -6.70 0.89
CA VAL A 112 -11.14 -7.93 0.22
C VAL A 112 -11.46 -9.01 1.26
N GLU A 113 -10.63 -9.16 2.29
CA GLU A 113 -10.89 -10.11 3.39
C GLU A 113 -12.23 -9.82 4.10
N ASP A 114 -12.55 -8.55 4.35
CA ASP A 114 -13.83 -8.14 4.96
C ASP A 114 -15.05 -8.44 4.06
N GLU A 115 -14.89 -8.51 2.73
CA GLU A 115 -15.97 -8.83 1.79
C GLU A 115 -16.31 -10.33 1.77
N ASP A 116 -15.31 -11.21 1.94
CA ASP A 116 -15.49 -12.67 1.93
C ASP A 116 -16.10 -13.20 3.24
N GLU A 117 -16.05 -12.42 4.33
CA GLU A 117 -16.62 -12.80 5.65
C GLU A 117 -18.05 -12.26 5.91
N ALA A 118 -18.58 -11.37 5.05
CA ALA A 118 -19.86 -10.66 5.23
C ALA A 118 -21.05 -11.26 4.47
#